data_AF-A0A7J7RBZ0-F1
#
_entry.id   AF-A0A7J7RBZ0-F1
#
_cell.length_a   1.000
_cell.length_b   1.000
_cell.length_c   1.000
_cell.angle_alpha   90.00
_cell.angle_beta   90.00
_cell.angle_gamma   90.00
#
_symmetry.space_group_name_H-M   'P 1'
#
loop_
_entity.id
_entity.type
_entity.pdbx_description
1 polymer ?
#
loop_
_entity_poly.entity_id
_entity_poly.type
_entity_poly.pdbx_seq_one_letter_code
_entity_poly.pdbx_strand_id
1 'polypeptide(L)'
;MSLEDPFFVVRGEVQKAVNTARGLYQRWCELLQEGAAVGREELDWTTNELRNGLRSIEWDLEDLEETIDILAGRRVGGRPGRAHCGGRGTWEAGHRGGVEGFEADEGVVSSCGLDS
;
A
#
# COMPACT_ATOMS: atom_id res chain seq x y z
N MET A 1 24.08 6.68 -26.16
CA MET A 1 22.93 6.64 -25.24
C MET A 1 23.49 6.42 -23.84
N SER A 2 23.20 7.30 -22.88
CA SER A 2 23.57 7.09 -21.48
C SER A 2 22.66 6.01 -20.89
N LEU A 3 23.24 4.96 -20.32
CA LEU A 3 22.51 3.98 -19.52
C LEU A 3 21.99 4.70 -18.28
N GLU A 4 20.67 4.84 -18.20
CA GLU A 4 20.00 5.38 -17.01
C GLU A 4 20.21 4.37 -15.86
N ASP A 5 20.48 4.88 -14.66
CA ASP A 5 20.78 4.02 -13.51
C ASP A 5 19.56 3.15 -13.18
N PRO A 6 19.71 1.81 -13.05
CA PRO A 6 18.61 0.91 -12.75
C PRO A 6 17.78 1.31 -11.53
N PHE A 7 18.39 1.91 -10.50
CA PHE A 7 17.66 2.40 -9.34
C PHE A 7 16.69 3.52 -9.69
N PHE A 8 17.09 4.48 -10.54
CA PHE A 8 16.22 5.57 -10.95
C PHE A 8 15.08 5.10 -11.85
N VAL A 9 15.33 4.08 -12.68
CA VAL A 9 14.29 3.44 -13.50
C VAL A 9 13.23 2.81 -12.59
N VAL A 10 13.62 1.92 -11.68
CA VAL A 10 12.68 1.23 -10.79
C VAL A 10 11.95 2.21 -9.87
N ARG A 11 12.65 3.22 -9.33
CA ARG A 11 12.01 4.31 -8.58
C ARG A 11 10.94 5.03 -9.40
N GLY A 12 11.20 5.28 -10.69
CA GLY A 12 10.24 5.88 -11.60
C GLY A 12 9.02 4.99 -11.85
N GLU A 13 9.23 3.68 -11.98
CA GLU A 13 8.17 2.69 -12.16
C GLU A 13 7.28 2.57 -10.92
N VAL A 14 7.85 2.48 -9.72
CA VAL A 14 7.11 2.50 -8.45
C VAL A 14 6.31 3.79 -8.32
N GLN A 15 6.92 4.94 -8.62
CA GLN A 15 6.21 6.22 -8.55
C GLN A 15 5.03 6.29 -9.52
N LYS A 16 5.16 5.70 -10.71
CA LYS A 16 4.08 5.59 -11.69
C LYS A 16 2.98 4.66 -11.19
N ALA A 17 3.32 3.50 -10.62
CA ALA A 17 2.36 2.56 -10.05
C ALA A 17 1.54 3.20 -8.92
N VAL A 18 2.19 3.94 -8.02
CA VAL A 18 1.53 4.70 -6.94
C VAL A 18 0.54 5.74 -7.49
N ASN A 19 0.92 6.47 -8.55
CA ASN A 19 0.03 7.45 -9.17
C ASN A 19 -1.20 6.78 -9.80
N THR A 20 -1.03 5.63 -10.44
CA THR A 20 -2.15 4.83 -10.97
C THR A 20 -3.07 4.35 -9.84
N ALA A 21 -2.50 3.82 -8.75
CA ALA A 21 -3.25 3.37 -7.58
C ALA A 21 -4.05 4.53 -6.93
N ARG A 22 -3.51 5.75 -6.88
CA ARG A 22 -4.26 6.94 -6.45
C ARG A 22 -5.48 7.22 -7.32
N GLY A 23 -5.34 7.10 -8.64
CA GLY A 23 -6.47 7.28 -9.57
C GLY A 23 -7.56 6.22 -9.37
N LEU A 24 -7.17 4.95 -9.24
CA LEU A 24 -8.09 3.85 -8.94
C LEU A 24 -8.80 4.05 -7.59
N TYR A 25 -8.08 4.52 -6.57
CA TYR A 25 -8.66 4.83 -5.27
C TYR A 25 -9.70 5.94 -5.34
N GLN A 26 -9.45 7.01 -6.12
CA GLN A 26 -10.44 8.07 -6.34
C GLN A 26 -11.71 7.52 -7.01
N ARG A 27 -11.56 6.73 -8.06
CA ARG A 27 -12.69 6.08 -8.75
C ARG A 27 -13.47 5.16 -7.82
N TRP A 28 -12.75 4.38 -7.00
CA TRP A 28 -13.35 3.51 -6.00
C TRP A 28 -14.21 4.29 -4.99
N CYS A 29 -13.72 5.43 -4.51
CA CYS A 29 -14.48 6.31 -3.61
C CYS A 29 -15.74 6.90 -4.27
N GLU A 30 -15.71 7.22 -5.56
CA GLU A 30 -16.89 7.67 -6.32
C GLU A 30 -17.92 6.55 -6.43
N LEU A 31 -17.50 5.34 -6.79
CA LEU A 31 -18.37 4.17 -6.94
C LEU A 31 -19.07 3.79 -5.62
N LEU A 32 -18.40 3.95 -4.48
CA LEU A 32 -19.02 3.78 -3.17
C LEU A 32 -20.15 4.78 -2.90
N GLN A 33 -20.02 6.02 -3.39
CA GLN A 33 -21.03 7.07 -3.22
C GLN A 33 -22.21 6.92 -4.19
N GLU A 34 -21.97 6.40 -5.40
CA GLU A 34 -23.01 6.20 -6.43
C GLU A 34 -23.99 5.06 -6.09
N GLY A 35 -23.65 4.20 -5.13
CA GLY A 35 -24.52 3.14 -4.61
C GLY A 35 -24.43 1.81 -5.36
N ALA A 36 -24.52 0.71 -4.61
CA ALA A 36 -24.16 -0.64 -5.03
C ALA A 36 -25.05 -1.31 -6.11
N ALA A 37 -26.03 -0.61 -6.69
CA ALA A 37 -26.98 -1.21 -7.65
C ALA A 37 -26.56 -1.06 -9.11
N VAL A 38 -25.90 0.06 -9.47
CA VAL A 38 -25.48 0.35 -10.85
C VAL A 38 -23.97 0.11 -11.04
N GLY A 39 -23.19 0.18 -9.96
CA GLY A 39 -21.73 0.08 -10.01
C GLY A 39 -21.10 -1.15 -9.34
N ARG A 40 -21.85 -2.21 -8.97
CA ARG A 40 -21.27 -3.33 -8.19
C ARG A 40 -20.14 -4.06 -8.93
N GLU A 41 -20.33 -4.41 -10.19
CA GLU A 41 -19.29 -5.10 -10.98
C GLU A 41 -18.05 -4.21 -11.16
N GLU A 42 -18.25 -2.92 -11.45
CA GLU A 42 -17.16 -1.96 -11.58
C GLU A 42 -16.45 -1.73 -10.23
N LEU A 43 -17.19 -1.70 -9.12
CA LEU A 43 -16.67 -1.60 -7.77
C LEU A 43 -15.83 -2.82 -7.41
N ASP A 44 -16.32 -4.03 -7.69
CA ASP A 44 -15.60 -5.28 -7.44
C ASP A 44 -14.30 -5.33 -8.26
N TRP A 45 -14.37 -4.97 -9.55
CA TRP A 45 -13.19 -4.87 -10.40
C TRP A 45 -12.19 -3.84 -9.89
N THR A 46 -12.65 -2.62 -9.58
CA THR A 46 -11.80 -1.51 -9.10
C THR A 46 -11.15 -1.87 -7.76
N THR A 47 -11.90 -2.55 -6.88
CA THR A 47 -11.40 -3.05 -5.60
C THR A 47 -10.30 -4.10 -5.80
N ASN A 48 -10.52 -5.07 -6.68
CA ASN A 48 -9.54 -6.10 -6.97
C ASN A 48 -8.28 -5.51 -7.62
N GLU A 49 -8.45 -4.61 -8.58
CA GLU A 49 -7.34 -3.96 -9.29
C GLU A 49 -6.50 -3.11 -8.32
N LEU A 50 -7.14 -2.34 -7.44
CA LEU A 50 -6.45 -1.56 -6.43
C LEU A 50 -5.66 -2.46 -5.46
N ARG A 51 -6.24 -3.57 -5.00
CA ARG A 51 -5.55 -4.52 -4.10
C ARG A 51 -4.34 -5.15 -4.77
N ASN A 52 -4.45 -5.52 -6.04
CA ASN A 52 -3.34 -6.10 -6.78
C ASN A 52 -2.24 -5.06 -7.05
N GLY A 53 -2.62 -3.83 -7.41
CA GLY A 53 -1.68 -2.73 -7.60
C GLY A 53 -0.91 -2.40 -6.32
N LEU A 54 -1.60 -2.31 -5.18
CA LEU A 54 -0.95 -2.06 -3.88
C LEU A 54 0.02 -3.19 -3.50
N ARG A 55 -0.38 -4.46 -3.68
CA ARG A 55 0.51 -5.60 -3.42
C ARG A 55 1.76 -5.57 -4.28
N SER A 56 1.63 -5.21 -5.57
CA SER A 56 2.78 -5.08 -6.47
C SER A 56 3.74 -3.98 -5.99
N ILE A 57 3.20 -2.84 -5.56
CA ILE A 57 4.00 -1.72 -5.04
C ILE A 57 4.73 -2.14 -3.76
N GLU A 58 4.09 -2.88 -2.86
CA GLU A 58 4.71 -3.39 -1.63
C GLU A 58 5.91 -4.28 -1.96
N TRP A 59 5.76 -5.23 -2.89
CA TRP A 59 6.87 -6.08 -3.33
C TRP A 59 8.01 -5.28 -3.96
N ASP A 60 7.71 -4.32 -4.84
CA ASP A 60 8.75 -3.49 -5.45
C ASP A 60 9.53 -2.67 -4.40
N LEU A 61 8.86 -2.23 -3.33
CA LEU A 61 9.51 -1.50 -2.23
C LEU A 61 10.39 -2.41 -1.36
N GLU A 62 9.94 -3.64 -1.09
CA GLU A 62 10.74 -4.66 -0.38
C GLU A 62 12.04 -4.98 -1.16
N ASP A 63 11.93 -5.19 -2.48
CA ASP A 63 13.08 -5.46 -3.35
C ASP A 63 14.06 -4.28 -3.41
N LEU A 64 13.54 -3.05 -3.42
CA LEU A 64 14.36 -1.84 -3.35
C LEU A 64 15.08 -1.71 -2.01
N GLU A 65 14.42 -2.05 -0.89
CA GLU A 65 15.05 -2.05 0.45
C GLU A 65 16.16 -3.12 0.55
N GLU A 66 15.91 -4.34 0.06
CA GLU A 66 16.92 -5.39 -0.01
C GLU A 66 18.13 -4.95 -0.85
N THR A 67 17.88 -4.32 -2.00
CA THR A 67 18.95 -3.81 -2.88
C THR A 67 19.78 -2.74 -2.17
N ILE A 68 19.14 -1.82 -1.44
CA ILE A 68 19.83 -0.79 -0.66
C ILE A 68 20.68 -1.44 0.44
N ASP A 69 20.18 -2.45 1.15
CA ASP A 69 20.91 -3.15 2.20
C ASP A 69 22.14 -3.91 1.68
N ILE A 70 22.02 -4.53 0.50
CA ILE A 70 23.14 -5.15 -0.22
C ILE A 70 24.19 -4.09 -0.59
N LEU A 71 23.76 -2.97 -1.18
CA LEU A 71 24.65 -1.87 -1.59
C LEU A 71 25.30 -1.15 -0.40
N ALA A 72 24.58 -1.02 0.71
CA ALA A 72 25.07 -0.43 1.95
C ALA A 72 25.99 -1.37 2.75
N GLY A 73 26.22 -2.60 2.27
CA GLY A 73 27.14 -3.55 2.88
C GLY A 73 26.69 -4.05 4.25
N ARG A 74 25.38 -4.00 4.56
CA ARG A 74 24.83 -4.68 5.73
C ARG A 74 24.92 -6.18 5.50
N ARG A 75 26.00 -6.79 6.01
CA ARG A 75 26.19 -8.24 5.98
C ARG A 75 24.98 -8.93 6.61
N VAL A 76 24.20 -9.63 5.79
CA VAL A 76 23.34 -10.74 6.22
C VAL A 76 24.26 -11.75 6.92
N GLY A 77 24.24 -11.78 8.26
CA GLY A 77 24.96 -12.80 9.04
C GLY A 77 25.95 -12.34 10.12
N GLY A 78 25.92 -11.09 10.58
CA GLY A 78 26.63 -10.69 11.81
C GLY A 78 25.77 -10.87 13.06
N ARG A 79 26.03 -11.90 13.88
CA ARG A 79 25.38 -12.19 15.18
C ARG A 79 25.13 -10.92 16.04
N PRO A 80 24.04 -10.88 16.84
CA PRO A 80 23.68 -9.70 17.62
C PRO A 80 24.59 -9.54 18.84
N GLY A 81 25.67 -8.79 18.68
CA GLY A 81 26.44 -8.20 19.77
C GLY A 81 25.84 -6.85 20.14
N ARG A 82 24.92 -6.85 21.11
CA ARG A 82 24.42 -5.73 21.93
C ARG A 82 25.17 -4.40 21.72
N ALA A 83 24.49 -3.42 21.14
CA ALA A 83 24.64 -2.00 21.50
C ALA A 83 23.34 -1.26 21.20
N HIS A 84 22.69 -0.79 22.27
CA HIS A 84 21.64 0.20 22.23
C HIS A 84 22.25 1.55 21.83
N CYS A 85 21.73 2.15 20.77
CA CYS A 85 21.69 3.59 20.51
C CYS A 85 20.49 3.80 19.57
N GLY A 86 19.33 4.23 20.05
CA GLY A 86 19.09 5.58 20.56
C GLY A 86 18.77 6.50 19.38
N GLY A 87 17.48 6.69 19.08
CA GLY A 87 17.01 7.79 18.21
C GLY A 87 16.52 7.39 16.82
N ARG A 88 15.41 6.66 16.71
CA ARG A 88 14.59 6.65 15.47
C ARG A 88 13.12 6.24 15.72
N GLY A 89 12.58 6.51 16.90
CA GLY A 89 11.24 6.07 17.33
C GLY A 89 10.07 7.00 16.93
N THR A 90 10.24 7.92 15.98
CA THR A 90 9.24 8.98 15.67
C THR A 90 8.75 9.00 14.23
N TRP A 91 8.78 7.85 13.53
CA TRP A 91 8.41 7.73 12.11
C TRP A 91 7.26 6.72 11.99
N GLU A 92 7.35 5.63 12.77
CA GLU A 92 6.39 4.51 12.76
C GLU A 92 5.03 4.85 13.40
N ALA A 93 4.93 5.94 14.16
CA ALA A 93 3.66 6.37 14.75
C ALA A 93 2.70 7.04 13.73
N GLY A 94 3.19 7.48 12.57
CA GLY A 94 2.39 8.24 11.59
C GLY A 94 1.61 7.39 10.58
N HIS A 95 2.03 6.14 10.34
CA HIS A 95 1.45 5.30 9.28
C HIS A 95 0.58 4.14 9.79
N ARG A 96 0.52 3.91 11.11
CA ARG A 96 -0.31 2.85 11.69
C ARG A 96 -1.79 3.26 11.90
N GLY A 97 -2.11 4.55 11.84
CA GLY A 97 -3.48 5.04 12.04
C GLY A 97 -4.42 4.93 10.83
N GLY A 98 -3.96 4.39 9.70
CA GLY A 98 -4.74 4.35 8.45
C GLY A 98 -5.52 3.06 8.20
N VAL A 99 -5.33 2.01 9.00
CA VAL A 99 -5.86 0.66 8.68
C VAL A 99 -6.97 0.20 9.64
N GLU A 100 -7.13 0.85 10.80
CA GLU A 100 -8.17 0.49 11.79
C GLU A 100 -9.56 1.07 11.46
N GLY A 101 -9.77 1.62 10.26
CA GLY A 101 -11.04 2.19 9.82
C GLY A 101 -11.85 1.32 8.85
N PHE A 102 -11.36 0.14 8.44
CA PHE A 102 -11.99 -0.66 7.38
C PHE A 102 -12.88 -1.81 7.90
N GLU A 103 -12.75 -2.22 9.16
CA GLU A 103 -13.47 -3.36 9.72
C GLU A 103 -14.77 -2.98 10.46
N ALA A 104 -15.06 -1.69 10.60
CA ALA A 104 -16.24 -1.20 11.33
C ALA A 104 -17.49 -0.98 10.46
N ASP A 105 -17.37 -0.94 9.13
CA ASP A 105 -18.49 -0.59 8.24
C ASP A 105 -19.34 -1.79 7.79
N GLU A 106 -18.84 -3.02 7.89
CA GLU A 106 -19.61 -4.25 7.61
C GLU A 106 -20.69 -4.54 8.68
N GLY A 107 -20.66 -3.86 9.84
CA GLY A 107 -21.59 -4.07 10.95
C GLY A 107 -22.91 -3.30 10.86
N VAL A 108 -23.01 -2.27 10.01
CA VAL A 108 -24.19 -1.37 9.97
C VAL A 108 -25.28 -1.82 9.00
N VAL A 109 -24.94 -2.61 7.98
CA VAL A 109 -25.91 -3.05 6.95
C VAL A 109 -26.84 -4.16 7.44
N SER A 110 -26.54 -4.83 8.55
CA SER A 110 -27.36 -5.94 9.06
C SER A 110 -28.59 -5.52 9.90
N SER A 111 -28.80 -4.22 10.17
CA SER A 111 -29.83 -3.77 11.13
C SER A 111 -31.04 -3.01 10.54
N CYS A 112 -31.08 -2.75 9.22
CA CYS A 112 -32.13 -1.90 8.62
C CYS A 112 -33.25 -2.64 7.88
N GLY A 113 -33.50 -3.93 8.14
CA GLY A 113 -34.60 -4.60 7.47
C GLY A 113 -35.05 -5.86 8.16
N LEU A 114 -35.85 -5.72 9.22
CA LEU A 114 -36.84 -6.69 9.71
C LEU A 114 -37.61 -6.06 10.88
N ASP A 115 -38.66 -5.27 10.57
CA ASP A 115 -39.77 -4.97 11.49
C ASP A 115 -40.92 -4.29 10.73
N SER A 116 -42.00 -5.07 10.56
CA SER A 116 -43.42 -4.74 10.28
C SER A 116 -43.81 -4.01 8.98
#